data_AF-A0A8S9E008-F1
#
_entry.id   AF-A0A8S9E008-F1
#
_cell.length_a   1.000
_cell.length_b   1.000
_cell.length_c   1.000
_cell.angle_alpha   90.00
_cell.angle_beta   90.00
_cell.angle_gamma   90.00
#
_symmetry.space_group_name_H-M   'P 1'
#
loop_
_entity.id
_entity.type
_entity.pdbx_description
1 polymer ?
#
loop_
_entity_poly.entity_id
_entity_poly.type
_entity_poly.pdbx_seq_one_letter_code
_entity_poly.pdbx_strand_id
1 'polypeptide(L)'
;MVFLEGWFKDTLPVAPIEKLSVIRLDGDMYSSTMEAIEILYPKLSSGGFCVVDDYGLGGCKKAIDDYRNMYNITSEITRVDWTGVYWRKA
;
A
#
# COMPACT_ATOMS: atom_id res chain seq x y z
N MET A 1 -18.46 -1.50 10.73
CA MET A 1 -17.01 -1.59 10.98
C MET A 1 -16.66 -3.07 11.00
N VAL A 2 -15.66 -3.49 10.23
CA VAL A 2 -15.21 -4.89 10.15
C VAL A 2 -13.73 -4.90 10.51
N PHE A 3 -13.32 -5.87 11.31
CA PHE A 3 -11.92 -6.07 11.72
C PHE A 3 -11.40 -7.35 11.07
N LEU A 4 -10.14 -7.31 10.61
CA LEU A 4 -9.40 -8.47 10.13
C LEU A 4 -8.26 -8.72 11.11
N GLU A 5 -8.44 -9.69 12.01
CA GLU A 5 -7.47 -10.00 13.06
C GLU A 5 -6.48 -11.06 12.58
N GLY A 6 -5.18 -10.74 12.63
CA GLY A 6 -4.09 -11.63 12.25
C GLY A 6 -3.02 -10.93 11.41
N TRP A 7 -2.05 -11.70 10.93
CA TRP A 7 -0.98 -11.19 10.07
C TRP A 7 -1.51 -10.87 8.66
N PHE A 8 -0.84 -9.93 7.96
CA PHE A 8 -1.26 -9.52 6.62
C PHE A 8 -1.27 -10.67 5.61
N LYS A 9 -0.19 -11.47 5.55
CA LYS A 9 -0.12 -12.69 4.74
C LYS A 9 -1.27 -13.69 4.97
N ASP A 10 -1.86 -13.71 6.16
CA ASP A 10 -2.90 -14.69 6.52
C ASP A 10 -4.30 -14.12 6.27
N THR A 11 -4.48 -12.81 6.50
CA THR A 11 -5.80 -12.16 6.52
C THR A 11 -6.17 -11.47 5.21
N LEU A 12 -5.22 -10.78 4.56
CA LEU A 12 -5.51 -9.99 3.37
C LEU A 12 -5.89 -10.84 2.13
N PRO A 13 -5.30 -12.03 1.88
CA PRO A 13 -5.68 -12.84 0.72
C PRO A 13 -7.15 -13.28 0.74
N VAL A 14 -7.67 -13.55 1.94
CA VAL A 14 -9.04 -14.03 2.17
C VAL A 14 -10.00 -12.93 2.59
N ALA A 15 -9.53 -11.68 2.68
CA ALA A 15 -10.36 -10.55 3.07
C ALA A 15 -11.50 -10.37 2.05
N PRO A 16 -12.78 -10.29 2.50
CA PRO A 16 -13.95 -10.15 1.63
C PRO A 16 -14.08 -8.71 1.11
N ILE A 17 -13.06 -8.26 0.41
CA ILE A 17 -12.90 -6.92 -0.13
C ILE A 17 -12.69 -7.05 -1.64
N GLU A 18 -13.61 -6.48 -2.41
CA GLU A 18 -13.57 -6.49 -3.86
C GLU A 18 -12.98 -5.20 -4.43
N LYS A 19 -13.36 -4.05 -3.89
CA LYS A 19 -12.90 -2.73 -4.33
C LYS A 19 -12.62 -1.80 -3.16
N LEU A 20 -11.58 -0.99 -3.33
CA LEU A 20 -11.15 0.02 -2.39
C LEU A 20 -11.08 1.38 -3.09
N SER A 21 -11.49 2.44 -2.40
CA SER A 21 -11.29 3.83 -2.85
C SER A 21 -10.02 4.44 -2.26
N VAL A 22 -9.60 3.96 -1.09
CA VAL A 22 -8.38 4.37 -0.39
C VAL A 22 -7.76 3.12 0.24
N ILE A 23 -6.43 3.03 0.16
CA ILE A 23 -5.62 2.14 0.99
C ILE A 23 -4.58 2.97 1.73
N ARG A 24 -4.38 2.66 3.02
CA ARG A 24 -3.33 3.27 3.84
C ARG A 24 -2.45 2.16 4.39
N LEU A 25 -1.18 2.19 4.03
CA LEU A 25 -0.14 1.24 4.43
C LEU A 25 0.69 1.88 5.54
N ASP A 26 0.72 1.22 6.69
CA ASP A 26 1.34 1.70 7.94
C ASP A 26 1.75 0.44 8.71
N GLY A 27 2.95 -0.03 8.41
CA GLY A 27 3.38 -1.38 8.79
C GLY A 27 4.89 -1.53 8.86
N ASP A 28 5.63 -0.41 8.73
CA ASP A 28 7.07 -0.19 8.90
C ASP A 28 8.02 -1.02 8.03
N MET A 29 7.85 -2.34 8.09
CA MET A 29 8.74 -3.35 7.54
C MET A 29 8.54 -3.53 6.04
N TYR A 30 9.62 -3.93 5.37
CA TYR A 30 9.56 -4.31 3.96
C TYR A 30 8.51 -5.40 3.71
N SER A 31 8.53 -6.48 4.50
CA SER A 31 7.62 -7.62 4.33
C SER A 31 6.17 -7.21 4.52
N SER A 32 5.86 -6.49 5.60
CA SER A 32 4.51 -6.00 5.89
C SER A 32 3.97 -5.11 4.77
N THR A 33 4.81 -4.17 4.29
CA THR A 33 4.45 -3.26 3.20
C THR A 33 4.22 -4.01 1.90
N MET A 34 5.12 -4.94 1.55
CA MET A 34 5.03 -5.72 0.31
C MET A 34 3.81 -6.65 0.31
N GLU A 35 3.61 -7.42 1.40
CA GLU A 35 2.46 -8.30 1.56
C GLU A 35 1.14 -7.52 1.43
N ALA A 36 1.06 -6.34 2.03
CA ALA A 36 -0.14 -5.51 1.96
C ALA A 36 -0.37 -4.91 0.56
N ILE A 37 0.64 -4.30 -0.06
CA ILE A 37 0.47 -3.63 -1.35
C ILE A 37 0.18 -4.61 -2.48
N GLU A 38 0.79 -5.79 -2.49
CA GLU A 38 0.55 -6.83 -3.50
C GLU A 38 -0.91 -7.27 -3.54
N ILE A 39 -1.55 -7.36 -2.38
CA ILE A 39 -2.93 -7.83 -2.26
C ILE A 39 -3.95 -6.69 -2.42
N LEU A 40 -3.66 -5.52 -1.84
CA LEU A 40 -4.62 -4.43 -1.74
C LEU A 40 -4.61 -3.51 -2.97
N TYR A 41 -3.45 -3.27 -3.59
CA TYR A 41 -3.34 -2.34 -4.72
C TYR A 41 -4.10 -2.80 -5.98
N PRO A 42 -4.18 -4.11 -6.33
CA PRO A 42 -5.06 -4.58 -7.40
C PRO A 42 -6.54 -4.24 -7.16
N LYS A 43 -6.98 -4.25 -5.90
CA LYS A 43 -8.34 -3.93 -5.46
C LYS A 43 -8.61 -2.41 -5.37
N LEU A 44 -7.56 -1.58 -5.39
CA LEU A 44 -7.70 -0.12 -5.43
C LEU A 44 -8.29 0.32 -6.78
N SER A 45 -9.37 1.09 -6.73
CA SER A 45 -10.04 1.60 -7.93
C SER A 45 -9.17 2.63 -8.66
N SER A 46 -9.30 2.73 -9.99
CA SER A 46 -8.74 3.87 -10.73
C SER A 46 -9.31 5.17 -10.14
N GLY A 47 -8.44 6.16 -9.98
CA GLY A 47 -8.74 7.41 -9.28
C GLY A 47 -8.71 7.33 -7.75
N GLY A 48 -8.53 6.14 -7.17
CA GLY A 48 -8.35 5.93 -5.73
C GLY A 48 -6.96 6.30 -5.22
N PHE A 49 -6.80 6.36 -3.91
CA PHE A 49 -5.56 6.80 -3.26
C PHE A 49 -4.82 5.66 -2.56
N CYS A 50 -3.51 5.58 -2.78
CA CYS A 50 -2.60 4.77 -1.99
C CYS A 50 -1.77 5.68 -1.11
N VAL A 51 -1.91 5.55 0.20
CA VAL A 51 -1.17 6.29 1.22
C VAL A 51 -0.16 5.35 1.86
N VAL A 52 1.07 5.83 2.07
CA VAL A 52 2.15 5.10 2.71
C VAL A 52 2.69 5.98 3.83
N ASP A 53 2.52 5.55 5.08
CA ASP A 53 2.90 6.32 6.26
C ASP A 53 4.44 6.32 6.45
N ASP A 54 5.05 5.15 6.28
CA ASP A 54 6.44 4.92 6.65
C ASP A 54 7.44 5.07 5.49
N TYR A 55 7.11 5.83 4.45
CA TYR A 55 7.99 5.93 3.27
C TYR A 55 9.35 6.60 3.57
N GLY A 56 9.50 7.24 4.73
CA GLY A 56 10.80 7.68 5.26
C GLY A 56 11.70 6.54 5.75
N LEU A 57 11.13 5.36 6.05
CA LEU A 57 11.86 4.19 6.52
C LEU A 57 12.40 3.37 5.34
N GLY A 58 13.68 3.00 5.41
CA GLY A 58 14.37 2.32 4.29
C GLY A 58 13.71 1.02 3.84
N GLY A 59 13.15 0.23 4.77
CA GLY A 59 12.45 -1.02 4.46
C GLY A 59 11.15 -0.79 3.70
N CYS A 60 10.26 0.05 4.24
CA CYS A 60 9.00 0.45 3.60
C CYS A 60 9.26 1.11 2.24
N LYS A 61 10.16 2.10 2.17
CA LYS A 61 10.55 2.76 0.92
C LYS A 61 10.96 1.76 -0.16
N LYS A 62 11.84 0.82 0.20
CA LYS A 62 12.31 -0.19 -0.74
C LYS A 62 11.15 -1.07 -1.25
N ALA A 63 10.23 -1.49 -0.38
CA ALA A 63 9.08 -2.29 -0.81
C ALA A 63 8.18 -1.53 -1.79
N ILE A 64 7.88 -0.26 -1.51
CA ILE A 64 7.07 0.57 -2.39
C ILE A 64 7.78 0.80 -3.73
N ASP A 65 9.07 1.11 -3.73
CA ASP A 65 9.84 1.33 -4.95
C ASP A 65 9.92 0.04 -5.79
N ASP A 66 10.20 -1.12 -5.17
CA ASP A 66 10.26 -2.42 -5.85
C ASP A 66 8.90 -2.78 -6.48
N TYR A 67 7.79 -2.62 -5.73
CA TYR A 67 6.44 -2.88 -6.24
C TYR A 67 6.11 -1.96 -7.42
N ARG A 68 6.35 -0.65 -7.29
CA ARG A 68 6.07 0.31 -8.36
C ARG A 68 6.90 0.03 -9.61
N ASN A 69 8.15 -0.37 -9.47
CA ASN A 69 9.01 -0.75 -10.59
C ASN A 69 8.50 -2.03 -11.26
N MET A 70 8.14 -3.05 -10.48
CA MET A 70 7.63 -4.33 -10.99
C MET A 70 6.36 -4.16 -11.83
N TYR A 71 5.46 -3.26 -11.43
CA TYR A 71 4.18 -3.02 -12.10
C TYR A 71 4.16 -1.76 -12.97
N ASN A 72 5.32 -1.14 -13.20
CA ASN A 72 5.49 0.09 -13.99
C ASN A 72 4.52 1.21 -13.59
N ILE A 73 4.33 1.40 -12.28
CA ILE A 73 3.47 2.43 -11.71
C ILE A 73 4.22 3.76 -11.71
N THR A 74 3.78 4.68 -12.57
CA THR A 74 4.41 5.99 -12.76
C THR A 74 3.60 7.15 -12.16
N SER A 75 2.46 6.88 -11.51
CA SER A 75 1.67 7.89 -10.80
C SER A 75 2.53 8.72 -9.84
N GLU A 76 2.41 10.05 -9.90
CA GLU A 76 3.20 10.98 -9.11
C GLU A 76 3.04 10.73 -7.60
N ILE A 77 4.17 10.67 -6.89
CA ILE A 77 4.20 10.57 -5.43
C ILE A 77 4.19 11.98 -4.84
N THR A 78 3.16 12.29 -4.06
CA THR A 78 3.05 13.53 -3.29
C THR A 78 3.53 13.27 -1.86
N ARG A 79 4.45 14.11 -1.36
CA ARG A 79 4.88 14.09 0.05
C ARG A 79 3.86 14.80 0.92
N VAL A 80 3.56 14.20 2.07
CA VAL A 80 2.73 14.79 3.13
C VAL A 80 3.60 15.48 4.15
N ASP A 81 4.61 14.76 4.66
CA ASP A 81 5.53 15.24 5.69
C ASP A 81 6.93 14.61 5.53
N TRP A 82 7.66 14.42 6.64
CA TRP A 82 9.01 13.86 6.66
C TRP A 82 9.06 12.36 6.30
N THR A 83 7.96 11.63 6.45
CA THR A 83 7.85 10.19 6.15
C THR A 83 6.71 9.86 5.20
N GLY A 84 5.54 10.44 5.41
CA GLY A 84 4.31 10.06 4.72
C GLY A 84 4.28 10.52 3.27
N VAL A 85 3.82 9.65 2.38
CA VAL A 85 3.55 9.96 0.98
C VAL A 85 2.23 9.35 0.52
N TYR A 86 1.70 9.84 -0.60
CA TYR A 86 0.60 9.18 -1.28
C TYR A 86 0.69 9.35 -2.80
N TRP A 87 -0.08 8.55 -3.54
CA TRP A 87 -0.37 8.81 -4.94
C TRP A 87 -1.82 8.44 -5.30
N ARG A 88 -2.31 9.02 -6.39
CA ARG A 88 -3.58 8.65 -7.00
C ARG A 88 -3.34 7.60 -8.08
N LYS A 89 -4.03 6.45 -8.00
CA LYS A 89 -3.96 5.39 -9.00
C LYS A 89 -4.56 5.88 -10.32
N ALA A 90 -3.83 5.69 -11.42
CA ALA A 90 -4.30 5.98 -12.77
C ALA A 90 -5.49 5.09 -13.15
#